data_AF-A0A6A7K3Q3-F1
#
_entry.id   AF-A0A6A7K3Q3-F1
#
_cell.length_a   1.000
_cell.length_b   1.000
_cell.length_c   1.000
_cell.angle_alpha   90.00
_cell.angle_beta   90.00
_cell.angle_gamma   90.00
#
_symmetry.space_group_name_H-M   'P 1'
#
loop_
_entity.id
_entity.type
_entity.pdbx_description
1 polymer ?
#
loop_
_entity_poly.entity_id
_entity_poly.type
_entity_poly.pdbx_seq_one_letter_code
_entity_poly.pdbx_strand_id
1 'polypeptide(L)'
;MATTLSSNPEYINLQRKNANQAGSMFRMEGSQNHFYINDPLADYYQKDGNTAATVPVFIITMKMPIIRVDADHPNELVDPSAYSRQINFVVKYDDAGELTPKDNVQTIDFKRTVTASPITGKIIEDGKYTTPWQSDQESFSDVVVPVVPGYHADQKMINGIKSVDSIEKTVNYAPNGCIIPVDPDNKELKDVKQPIYKTSATDATQVESGILLPKVKGYNCNYYARRSRQGYQGNL
;
A
#
# COMPACT_ATOMS: atom_id res chain seq x y z
N MET A 1 19.29 49.91 9.25
CA MET A 1 17.96 49.26 9.24
C MET A 1 17.81 48.42 7.99
N ALA A 2 17.01 47.35 8.11
CA ALA A 2 16.60 46.37 7.10
C ALA A 2 17.67 45.35 6.66
N THR A 3 17.85 44.32 7.49
CA THR A 3 18.33 43.00 7.05
C THR A 3 17.18 42.33 6.32
N THR A 4 17.22 42.26 4.99
CA THR A 4 16.32 41.38 4.25
C THR A 4 16.92 39.98 4.27
N LEU A 5 16.35 39.11 5.11
CA LEU A 5 16.53 37.67 5.03
C LEU A 5 16.00 37.21 3.65
N SER A 6 16.90 36.81 2.76
CA SER A 6 16.50 36.09 1.55
C SER A 6 15.97 34.72 1.98
N SER A 7 14.71 34.45 1.67
CA SER A 7 13.97 33.23 2.04
C SER A 7 14.31 32.02 1.17
N ASN A 8 15.52 31.92 0.63
CA ASN A 8 15.97 30.76 -0.14
C ASN A 8 16.94 29.92 0.73
N PRO A 9 16.56 28.72 1.21
CA PRO A 9 17.31 27.98 2.22
C PRO A 9 18.67 27.40 1.75
N GLU A 10 19.06 27.62 0.49
CA GLU A 10 20.26 26.99 -0.08
C GLU A 10 21.57 27.77 0.10
N TYR A 11 21.55 29.06 0.46
CA TYR A 11 22.78 29.86 0.52
C TYR A 11 22.74 30.91 1.63
N ILE A 12 23.74 30.89 2.52
CA ILE A 12 24.05 32.04 3.39
C ILE A 12 25.07 32.90 2.65
N ASN A 13 24.65 34.08 2.20
CA ASN A 13 25.52 35.06 1.53
C ASN A 13 26.04 36.08 2.53
N LEU A 14 27.36 36.24 2.62
CA LEU A 14 28.00 37.39 3.28
C LEU A 14 29.01 37.98 2.29
N GLN A 15 28.87 39.28 1.96
CA GLN A 15 29.70 39.97 0.94
C GLN A 15 30.76 40.89 1.56
N ARG A 16 31.87 41.07 0.82
CA ARG A 16 32.94 42.05 1.08
C ARG A 16 32.56 43.43 0.53
N LYS A 17 32.93 44.50 1.24
CA LYS A 17 32.98 45.87 0.68
C LYS A 17 34.44 46.32 0.53
N ASN A 18 34.81 46.66 -0.72
CA ASN A 18 35.99 47.39 -1.21
C ASN A 18 37.37 46.68 -1.21
N ALA A 19 38.32 46.99 -2.08
CA ALA A 19 38.39 47.57 -3.43
C ALA A 19 39.81 47.27 -3.96
N ASN A 20 39.95 47.08 -5.28
CA ASN A 20 41.16 47.16 -6.11
C ASN A 20 42.36 46.19 -5.92
N GLN A 21 42.60 45.44 -7.01
CA GLN A 21 43.85 44.84 -7.53
C GLN A 21 44.34 43.44 -7.08
N ALA A 22 44.27 42.56 -8.10
CA ALA A 22 44.90 41.29 -8.44
C ALA A 22 45.96 40.63 -7.54
N GLY A 23 45.75 39.33 -7.29
CA GLY A 23 46.80 38.31 -7.40
C GLY A 23 47.20 37.56 -6.12
N SER A 24 46.32 36.71 -5.57
CA SER A 24 46.71 35.60 -4.67
C SER A 24 45.63 34.50 -4.72
N MET A 25 46.01 33.25 -5.01
CA MET A 25 45.09 32.10 -4.99
C MET A 25 45.28 31.28 -3.71
N PHE A 26 44.15 31.02 -3.06
CA PHE A 26 43.99 30.30 -1.79
C PHE A 26 44.04 28.78 -2.01
N ARG A 27 44.73 28.00 -1.16
CA ARG A 27 44.61 26.53 -1.13
C ARG A 27 43.85 26.10 0.13
N MET A 28 42.74 25.41 -0.07
CA MET A 28 41.88 24.85 0.99
C MET A 28 41.94 23.32 0.89
N GLU A 29 42.42 22.64 1.92
CA GLU A 29 42.36 21.17 2.00
C GLU A 29 41.50 20.74 3.20
N GLY A 30 40.65 19.74 2.98
CA GLY A 30 39.66 19.27 3.94
C GLY A 30 39.81 17.78 4.25
N SER A 31 39.62 17.44 5.52
CA SER A 31 39.09 16.13 5.92
C SER A 31 37.78 16.35 6.67
N GLN A 32 36.91 15.33 6.64
CA GLN A 32 35.51 15.41 7.03
C GLN A 32 35.31 16.22 8.34
N ASN A 33 34.81 17.46 8.18
CA ASN A 33 34.43 18.44 9.20
C ASN A 33 35.45 19.44 9.80
N HIS A 34 36.69 19.61 9.31
CA HIS A 34 37.51 20.81 9.66
C HIS A 34 38.42 21.29 8.51
N PHE A 35 38.74 22.59 8.47
CA PHE A 35 39.66 23.23 7.50
C PHE A 35 40.90 23.82 8.20
N TYR A 36 42.10 23.60 7.63
CA TYR A 36 43.36 24.25 8.00
C TYR A 36 43.81 25.24 6.92
N ILE A 37 44.53 26.30 7.31
CA ILE A 37 45.07 27.32 6.42
C ILE A 37 46.60 27.10 6.33
N ASN A 38 47.13 26.71 5.18
CA ASN A 38 48.59 26.66 4.95
C ASN A 38 48.96 26.90 3.47
N ASP A 39 49.96 27.76 3.23
CA ASP A 39 50.50 28.09 1.89
C ASP A 39 51.73 27.22 1.60
N PRO A 40 51.72 26.32 0.59
CA PRO A 40 52.83 25.40 0.34
C PRO A 40 53.90 25.92 -0.65
N LEU A 41 53.78 27.13 -1.21
CA LEU A 41 54.70 27.60 -2.26
C LEU A 41 55.42 28.91 -1.95
N ALA A 42 55.23 29.48 -0.77
CA ALA A 42 55.90 30.70 -0.39
C ALA A 42 56.92 30.44 0.73
N ASP A 43 58.21 30.46 0.36
CA ASP A 43 59.30 30.82 1.30
C ASP A 43 59.20 32.30 1.73
N TYR A 44 58.06 32.95 1.47
CA TYR A 44 57.77 34.32 1.86
C TYR A 44 56.41 34.39 2.54
N TYR A 45 56.41 34.45 3.86
CA TYR A 45 55.25 34.86 4.64
C TYR A 45 54.78 36.23 4.15
N GLN A 46 53.71 36.29 3.36
CA GLN A 46 53.06 37.56 3.10
C GLN A 46 52.35 37.97 4.40
N LYS A 47 53.09 38.73 5.20
CA LYS A 47 52.64 39.28 6.47
C LYS A 47 51.70 40.43 6.15
N ASP A 48 50.46 40.12 5.80
CA ASP A 48 49.40 41.13 5.76
C ASP A 48 49.24 41.64 7.19
N GLY A 49 49.80 42.82 7.44
CA GLY A 49 49.88 43.39 8.77
C GLY A 49 48.48 43.58 9.34
N ASN A 50 48.21 42.92 10.47
CA ASN A 50 47.09 43.23 11.35
C ASN A 50 47.32 44.65 11.93
N THR A 51 46.94 45.65 11.15
CA THR A 51 47.06 47.06 11.50
C THR A 51 45.68 47.58 11.87
N ALA A 52 45.61 48.64 12.68
CA ALA A 52 44.35 49.25 13.10
C ALA A 52 43.44 49.72 11.92
N ALA A 53 43.97 49.76 10.69
CA ALA A 53 43.28 50.19 9.49
C ALA A 53 42.86 49.05 8.53
N THR A 54 43.30 47.79 8.73
CA THR A 54 43.02 46.70 7.79
C THR A 54 42.92 45.36 8.50
N VAL A 55 41.73 44.75 8.42
CA VAL A 55 41.44 43.40 8.91
C VAL A 55 41.08 42.54 7.70
N PRO A 56 41.84 41.48 7.37
CA PRO A 56 41.50 40.59 6.26
C PRO A 56 40.26 39.73 6.61
N VAL A 57 39.36 39.56 5.63
CA VAL A 57 38.13 38.75 5.74
C VAL A 57 38.11 37.73 4.60
N PHE A 58 37.98 36.44 4.95
CA PHE A 58 37.82 35.34 4.00
C PHE A 58 36.38 34.83 4.04
N ILE A 59 35.78 34.59 2.88
CA ILE A 59 34.43 34.02 2.75
C ILE A 59 34.56 32.60 2.21
N ILE A 60 33.98 31.65 2.93
CA ILE A 60 33.92 30.25 2.54
C ILE A 60 32.45 29.91 2.34
N THR A 61 32.08 29.53 1.12
CA THR A 61 30.74 29.02 0.81
C THR A 61 30.77 27.50 0.83
N MET A 62 29.91 26.90 1.66
CA MET A 62 29.74 25.45 1.73
C MET A 62 28.35 25.06 1.24
N LYS A 63 28.25 23.90 0.59
CA LYS A 63 26.96 23.26 0.33
C LYS A 63 26.66 22.27 1.45
N MET A 64 25.40 22.18 1.86
CA MET A 64 25.00 21.14 2.81
C MET A 64 25.25 19.75 2.19
N PRO A 65 25.84 18.81 2.94
CA PRO A 65 25.93 17.43 2.50
C PRO A 65 24.53 16.82 2.40
N ILE A 66 24.35 15.88 1.47
CA ILE A 66 23.12 15.09 1.29
C ILE A 66 23.45 13.61 1.33
N ILE A 67 22.51 12.80 1.79
CA ILE A 67 22.62 11.35 1.83
C ILE A 67 21.50 10.69 1.04
N ARG A 68 21.80 9.51 0.52
CA ARG A 68 20.84 8.56 -0.04
C ARG A 68 20.28 7.74 1.12
N VAL A 69 18.95 7.60 1.20
CA VAL A 69 18.29 6.76 2.20
C VAL A 69 17.27 5.85 1.52
N ASP A 70 17.36 4.56 1.80
CA ASP A 70 16.45 3.51 1.35
C ASP A 70 16.53 2.29 2.29
N ALA A 71 15.83 1.20 1.95
CA ALA A 71 15.78 0.00 2.78
C ALA A 71 17.16 -0.67 2.97
N ASP A 72 18.06 -0.54 1.99
CA ASP A 72 19.41 -1.11 2.06
C ASP A 72 20.40 -0.15 2.74
N HIS A 73 20.09 1.15 2.75
CA HIS A 73 20.88 2.22 3.35
C HIS A 73 20.01 3.06 4.33
N PRO A 74 19.58 2.50 5.47
CA PRO A 74 18.72 3.21 6.40
C PRO A 74 19.49 4.33 7.14
N ASN A 75 18.76 5.33 7.62
CA ASN A 75 19.29 6.38 8.47
C ASN A 75 18.36 6.62 9.66
N GLU A 76 18.92 6.66 10.88
CA GLU A 76 18.15 6.79 12.13
C GLU A 76 17.31 8.07 12.23
N LEU A 77 17.70 9.14 11.52
CA LEU A 77 16.98 10.41 11.52
C LEU A 77 15.82 10.45 10.49
N VAL A 78 15.69 9.41 9.67
CA VAL A 78 14.67 9.33 8.60
C VAL A 78 13.73 8.17 8.89
N ASP A 79 12.45 8.50 9.04
CA ASP A 79 11.40 7.51 9.26
C ASP A 79 11.31 6.52 8.07
N PRO A 80 11.30 5.19 8.30
CA PRO A 80 11.17 4.20 7.24
C PRO A 80 9.95 4.38 6.32
N SER A 81 8.84 4.94 6.81
CA SER A 81 7.66 5.27 6.00
C SER A 81 7.94 6.23 4.85
N ALA A 82 9.04 6.99 4.94
CA ALA A 82 9.49 7.86 3.86
C ALA A 82 9.95 7.09 2.62
N TYR A 83 10.43 5.86 2.76
CA TYR A 83 11.05 5.09 1.67
C TYR A 83 10.56 3.64 1.55
N SER A 84 9.76 3.16 2.51
CA SER A 84 9.16 1.83 2.50
C SER A 84 7.73 1.92 3.02
N ARG A 85 6.76 1.39 2.27
CA ARG A 85 5.36 1.30 2.71
C ARG A 85 4.71 0.05 2.17
N GLN A 86 3.71 -0.45 2.90
CA GLN A 86 2.91 -1.59 2.49
C GLN A 86 1.47 -1.16 2.22
N ILE A 87 0.86 -1.78 1.22
CA ILE A 87 -0.58 -1.69 0.99
C ILE A 87 -1.19 -3.08 1.06
N ASN A 88 -2.42 -3.16 1.55
CA ASN A 88 -3.13 -4.40 1.74
C ASN A 88 -4.40 -4.44 0.89
N PHE A 89 -4.70 -5.61 0.32
CA PHE A 89 -5.99 -5.93 -0.25
C PHE A 89 -6.65 -7.00 0.59
N VAL A 90 -7.78 -6.65 1.21
CA VAL A 90 -8.51 -7.52 2.13
C VAL A 90 -9.86 -7.88 1.52
N VAL A 91 -10.11 -9.17 1.32
CA VAL A 91 -11.45 -9.69 0.99
C VAL A 91 -12.02 -10.32 2.26
N LYS A 92 -13.05 -9.68 2.81
CA LYS A 92 -13.83 -10.15 3.95
C LYS A 92 -14.98 -11.02 3.50
N TYR A 93 -15.34 -11.97 4.34
CA TYR A 93 -16.45 -12.89 4.11
C TYR A 93 -17.44 -12.74 5.26
N ASP A 94 -18.73 -12.62 4.95
CA ASP A 94 -19.78 -12.40 5.93
C ASP A 94 -20.98 -13.34 5.69
N ASP A 95 -21.87 -13.45 6.68
CA ASP A 95 -23.18 -14.11 6.61
C ASP A 95 -23.20 -15.65 6.39
N ALA A 96 -22.08 -16.34 6.60
CA ALA A 96 -21.99 -17.81 6.62
C ALA A 96 -21.99 -18.43 8.04
N GLY A 97 -22.35 -17.64 9.07
CA GLY A 97 -22.40 -18.10 10.46
C GLY A 97 -21.05 -18.60 10.97
N GLU A 98 -21.04 -19.75 11.67
CA GLU A 98 -19.80 -20.38 12.15
C GLU A 98 -18.91 -20.93 11.03
N LEU A 99 -19.43 -21.06 9.81
CA LEU A 99 -18.71 -21.55 8.63
C LEU A 99 -18.12 -20.41 7.78
N THR A 100 -18.21 -19.17 8.26
CA THR A 100 -17.64 -18.00 7.58
C THR A 100 -16.12 -18.20 7.38
N PRO A 101 -15.62 -18.15 6.13
CA PRO A 101 -14.20 -18.28 5.86
C PRO A 101 -13.38 -17.16 6.52
N LYS A 102 -12.07 -17.41 6.69
CA LYS A 102 -11.14 -16.35 7.11
C LYS A 102 -10.90 -15.36 5.97
N ASP A 103 -10.72 -14.10 6.32
CA ASP A 103 -10.35 -13.04 5.38
C ASP A 103 -9.14 -13.42 4.52
N ASN A 104 -9.22 -13.10 3.23
CA ASN A 104 -8.09 -13.18 2.33
C ASN A 104 -7.33 -11.85 2.37
N VAL A 105 -6.05 -11.89 2.76
CA VAL A 105 -5.19 -10.71 2.84
C VAL A 105 -4.03 -10.87 1.88
N GLN A 106 -3.87 -9.92 0.97
CA GLN A 106 -2.71 -9.78 0.10
C GLN A 106 -1.98 -8.49 0.44
N THR A 107 -0.65 -8.51 0.41
CA THR A 107 0.18 -7.34 0.70
C THR A 107 1.12 -7.08 -0.47
N ILE A 108 1.28 -5.81 -0.84
CA ILE A 108 2.27 -5.35 -1.80
C ILE A 108 3.19 -4.35 -1.11
N ASP A 109 4.49 -4.59 -1.23
CA ASP A 109 5.54 -3.68 -0.77
C ASP A 109 5.85 -2.63 -1.83
N PHE A 110 5.83 -1.37 -1.41
CA PHE A 110 6.33 -0.24 -2.18
C PHE A 110 7.61 0.27 -1.55
N LYS A 111 8.62 0.49 -2.38
CA LYS A 111 9.92 1.03 -2.00
C LYS A 111 10.28 2.21 -2.88
N ARG A 112 11.08 3.13 -2.34
CA ARG A 112 11.75 4.17 -3.11
C ARG A 112 13.06 4.54 -2.43
N THR A 113 13.83 5.39 -3.09
CA THR A 113 14.97 6.07 -2.49
C THR A 113 14.59 7.53 -2.23
N VAL A 114 15.06 8.10 -1.12
CA VAL A 114 14.89 9.52 -0.78
C VAL A 114 16.24 10.20 -0.57
N THR A 115 16.28 11.51 -0.82
CA THR A 115 17.42 12.36 -0.47
C THR A 115 17.15 13.03 0.87
N ALA A 116 18.10 12.97 1.81
CA ALA A 116 17.93 13.60 3.12
C ALA A 116 19.18 14.39 3.56
N SER A 117 18.97 15.32 4.49
CA SER A 117 20.04 15.97 5.23
C SER A 117 20.61 15.01 6.27
N PRO A 118 21.93 14.74 6.29
CA PRO A 118 22.54 13.87 7.29
C PRO A 118 22.58 14.49 8.69
N ILE A 119 22.38 15.81 8.80
CA ILE A 119 22.41 16.53 10.08
C ILE A 119 21.02 16.57 10.71
N THR A 120 19.98 16.74 9.89
CA THR A 120 18.61 17.00 10.39
C THR A 120 17.61 15.88 10.09
N GLY A 121 17.95 14.91 9.24
CA GLY A 121 17.00 13.89 8.75
C GLY A 121 15.91 14.42 7.82
N LYS A 122 15.87 15.73 7.54
CA LYS A 122 14.86 16.31 6.67
C LYS A 122 15.01 15.80 5.24
N ILE A 123 13.90 15.33 4.68
CA ILE A 123 13.80 14.92 3.28
C ILE A 123 13.86 16.16 2.39
N ILE A 124 14.65 16.06 1.34
CA ILE A 124 14.76 17.07 0.28
C ILE A 124 13.88 16.60 -0.88
N GLU A 125 12.77 17.30 -1.10
CA GLU A 125 11.88 17.07 -2.24
C GLU A 125 12.67 17.21 -3.55
N ASP A 126 12.42 16.30 -4.49
CA ASP A 126 13.14 16.21 -5.77
C ASP A 126 14.68 16.21 -5.65
N GLY A 127 15.20 15.77 -4.50
CA GLY A 127 16.64 15.66 -4.28
C GLY A 127 17.32 14.65 -5.20
N LYS A 128 18.64 14.76 -5.31
CA LYS A 128 19.50 14.01 -6.24
C LYS A 128 19.23 12.49 -6.33
N TYR A 129 18.88 11.86 -5.21
CA TYR A 129 18.67 10.40 -5.11
C TYR A 129 17.19 10.01 -5.04
N THR A 130 16.27 10.98 -5.11
CA THR A 130 14.85 10.71 -4.94
C THR A 130 14.29 9.96 -6.14
N THR A 131 13.63 8.83 -5.89
CA THR A 131 12.97 8.03 -6.93
C THR A 131 11.45 7.97 -6.72
N PRO A 132 10.68 7.68 -7.78
CA PRO A 132 9.28 7.30 -7.62
C PRO A 132 9.14 6.04 -6.75
N TRP A 133 7.95 5.85 -6.18
CA TRP A 133 7.57 4.58 -5.57
C TRP A 133 7.51 3.48 -6.62
N GLN A 134 8.08 2.33 -6.28
CA GLN A 134 8.12 1.13 -7.11
C GLN A 134 7.75 -0.09 -6.28
N SER A 135 7.19 -1.10 -6.94
CA SER A 135 6.83 -2.40 -6.37
C SER A 135 7.21 -3.50 -7.36
N ASP A 136 7.54 -4.68 -6.85
CA ASP A 136 7.82 -5.86 -7.70
C ASP A 136 6.52 -6.47 -8.27
N GLN A 137 5.37 -6.06 -7.70
CA GLN A 137 4.04 -6.49 -8.12
C GLN A 137 3.28 -5.32 -8.73
N GLU A 138 2.71 -5.51 -9.92
CA GLU A 138 1.92 -4.47 -10.61
C GLU A 138 0.49 -4.35 -10.07
N SER A 139 -0.08 -5.43 -9.55
CA SER A 139 -1.45 -5.50 -9.02
C SER A 139 -1.61 -6.62 -8.01
N PHE A 140 -2.69 -6.56 -7.22
CA PHE A 140 -3.17 -7.69 -6.45
C PHE A 140 -3.68 -8.81 -7.37
N SER A 141 -3.66 -10.04 -6.88
CA SER A 141 -4.13 -11.22 -7.62
C SER A 141 -5.64 -11.44 -7.43
N ASP A 142 -6.25 -12.14 -8.37
CA ASP A 142 -7.65 -12.60 -8.26
C ASP A 142 -7.83 -13.45 -7.00
N VAL A 143 -8.97 -13.26 -6.33
CA VAL A 143 -9.37 -14.05 -5.16
C VAL A 143 -10.59 -14.88 -5.52
N VAL A 144 -10.41 -16.19 -5.62
CA VAL A 144 -11.52 -17.14 -5.76
C VAL A 144 -12.27 -17.22 -4.44
N VAL A 145 -13.59 -17.05 -4.48
CA VAL A 145 -14.44 -17.10 -3.28
C VAL A 145 -14.56 -18.55 -2.80
N PRO A 146 -14.27 -18.85 -1.51
CA PRO A 146 -14.41 -20.20 -0.98
C PRO A 146 -15.83 -20.74 -1.07
N VAL A 147 -15.97 -22.02 -1.39
CA VAL A 147 -17.27 -22.71 -1.34
C VAL A 147 -17.59 -23.05 0.12
N VAL A 148 -18.77 -22.62 0.59
CA VAL A 148 -19.26 -22.90 1.93
C VAL A 148 -20.49 -23.84 1.84
N PRO A 149 -20.46 -25.05 2.42
CA PRO A 149 -21.57 -25.99 2.34
C PRO A 149 -22.86 -25.42 2.94
N GLY A 150 -23.95 -25.46 2.16
CA GLY A 150 -25.27 -24.99 2.59
C GLY A 150 -25.48 -23.48 2.39
N TYR A 151 -24.52 -22.78 1.79
CA TYR A 151 -24.59 -21.35 1.47
C TYR A 151 -24.20 -21.11 0.01
N HIS A 152 -24.62 -19.97 -0.52
CA HIS A 152 -24.13 -19.43 -1.80
C HIS A 152 -23.66 -17.98 -1.61
N ALA A 153 -22.56 -17.63 -2.26
CA ALA A 153 -22.01 -16.28 -2.26
C ALA A 153 -22.69 -15.40 -3.32
N ASP A 154 -22.64 -14.08 -3.10
CA ASP A 154 -23.06 -13.07 -4.07
C ASP A 154 -22.15 -13.00 -5.32
N GLN A 155 -20.90 -13.43 -5.18
CA GLN A 155 -19.91 -13.43 -6.26
C GLN A 155 -18.97 -14.64 -6.18
N LYS A 156 -18.52 -15.10 -7.35
CA LYS A 156 -17.63 -16.26 -7.47
C LYS A 156 -16.16 -15.91 -7.22
N MET A 157 -15.78 -14.68 -7.53
CA MET A 157 -14.40 -14.24 -7.58
C MET A 157 -14.33 -12.72 -7.45
N ILE A 158 -13.30 -12.24 -6.77
CA ILE A 158 -12.90 -10.83 -6.81
C ILE A 158 -11.71 -10.70 -7.75
N ASN A 159 -11.87 -9.90 -8.81
CA ASN A 159 -10.76 -9.63 -9.73
C ASN A 159 -9.67 -8.83 -9.03
N GLY A 160 -8.42 -9.12 -9.38
CA GLY A 160 -7.24 -8.40 -8.97
C GLY A 160 -7.30 -6.92 -9.37
N ILE A 161 -6.79 -6.06 -8.50
CA ILE A 161 -6.88 -4.61 -8.64
C ILE A 161 -5.47 -4.03 -8.62
N LYS A 162 -5.18 -3.12 -9.55
CA LYS A 162 -4.00 -2.25 -9.47
C LYS A 162 -4.34 -1.07 -8.56
N SER A 163 -3.59 -0.90 -7.49
CA SER A 163 -3.81 0.17 -6.51
C SER A 163 -2.48 0.69 -5.97
N VAL A 164 -2.49 1.94 -5.52
CA VAL A 164 -1.40 2.56 -4.76
C VAL A 164 -1.73 2.74 -3.28
N ASP A 165 -2.96 2.37 -2.90
CA ASP A 165 -3.52 2.43 -1.54
C ASP A 165 -4.14 1.09 -1.15
N SER A 166 -4.35 0.87 0.16
CA SER A 166 -5.02 -0.32 0.67
C SER A 166 -6.51 -0.34 0.30
N ILE A 167 -7.05 -1.52 0.01
CA ILE A 167 -8.44 -1.72 -0.42
C ILE A 167 -9.07 -2.84 0.40
N GLU A 168 -10.35 -2.67 0.73
CA GLU A 168 -11.18 -3.70 1.36
C GLU A 168 -12.41 -4.01 0.47
N LYS A 169 -12.78 -5.28 0.38
CA LYS A 169 -13.98 -5.79 -0.28
C LYS A 169 -14.67 -6.80 0.61
N THR A 170 -15.99 -6.89 0.49
CA THR A 170 -16.81 -7.87 1.24
C THR A 170 -17.55 -8.77 0.26
N VAL A 171 -17.59 -10.05 0.60
CA VAL A 171 -18.36 -11.10 -0.06
C VAL A 171 -19.39 -11.60 0.94
N ASN A 172 -20.68 -11.55 0.57
CA ASN A 172 -21.76 -11.98 1.45
C ASN A 172 -22.24 -13.37 1.03
N TYR A 173 -22.48 -14.22 2.01
CA TYR A 173 -23.12 -15.51 1.81
C TYR A 173 -24.59 -15.46 2.19
N ALA A 174 -25.43 -16.24 1.50
CA ALA A 174 -26.81 -16.48 1.88
C ALA A 174 -27.04 -17.98 2.03
N PRO A 175 -27.86 -18.43 3.00
CA PRO A 175 -28.19 -19.84 3.14
C PRO A 175 -28.91 -20.33 1.88
N ASN A 176 -28.59 -21.54 1.47
CA ASN A 176 -29.28 -22.18 0.36
C ASN A 176 -30.73 -22.48 0.74
N GLY A 177 -31.61 -22.48 -0.26
CA GLY A 177 -32.97 -22.93 -0.07
C GLY A 177 -33.04 -24.39 0.40
N CYS A 178 -34.18 -24.75 0.99
CA CYS A 178 -34.51 -26.13 1.32
C CYS A 178 -35.89 -26.49 0.78
N ILE A 179 -36.16 -27.78 0.67
CA ILE A 179 -37.49 -28.27 0.32
C ILE A 179 -38.29 -28.43 1.60
N ILE A 180 -39.45 -27.77 1.63
CA ILE A 180 -40.43 -27.85 2.71
C ILE A 180 -41.54 -28.82 2.26
N PRO A 181 -41.61 -30.04 2.84
CA PRO A 181 -42.67 -30.99 2.51
C PRO A 181 -44.00 -30.51 3.10
N VAL A 182 -45.05 -30.54 2.29
CA VAL A 182 -46.42 -30.19 2.70
C VAL A 182 -47.36 -31.37 2.50
N ASP A 183 -48.50 -31.36 3.19
CA ASP A 183 -49.62 -32.26 2.95
C ASP A 183 -50.48 -31.80 1.74
N PRO A 184 -51.49 -32.58 1.32
CA PRO A 184 -52.37 -32.20 0.20
C PRO A 184 -53.15 -30.90 0.40
N ASP A 185 -53.26 -30.40 1.64
CA ASP A 185 -53.93 -29.15 1.99
C ASP A 185 -52.93 -27.98 2.07
N ASN A 186 -51.70 -28.17 1.58
CA ASN A 186 -50.57 -27.21 1.63
C ASN A 186 -50.07 -26.85 3.03
N LYS A 187 -50.29 -27.71 4.02
CA LYS A 187 -49.77 -27.50 5.37
C LYS A 187 -48.43 -28.20 5.55
N GLU A 188 -47.46 -27.49 6.11
CA GLU A 188 -46.12 -28.05 6.37
C GLU A 188 -46.18 -29.30 7.26
N LEU A 189 -45.51 -30.35 6.79
CA LEU A 189 -45.33 -31.58 7.54
C LEU A 189 -44.24 -31.39 8.59
N LYS A 190 -44.66 -31.38 9.87
CA LYS A 190 -43.75 -31.27 11.01
C LYS A 190 -42.91 -32.54 11.17
N ASP A 191 -41.72 -32.39 11.75
CA ASP A 191 -40.77 -33.48 12.06
C ASP A 191 -40.25 -34.26 10.84
N VAL A 192 -40.38 -33.70 9.65
CA VAL A 192 -39.82 -34.24 8.41
C VAL A 192 -38.50 -33.54 8.09
N LYS A 193 -37.47 -34.32 7.75
CA LYS A 193 -36.20 -33.75 7.27
C LYS A 193 -36.43 -32.93 6.01
N GLN A 194 -36.06 -31.65 6.07
CA GLN A 194 -36.08 -30.72 4.94
C GLN A 194 -34.71 -30.80 4.24
N PRO A 195 -34.61 -31.41 3.05
CA PRO A 195 -33.33 -31.48 2.35
C PRO A 195 -32.95 -30.07 1.85
N ILE A 196 -31.72 -29.65 2.18
CA ILE A 196 -31.13 -28.38 1.76
C ILE A 196 -30.45 -28.59 0.40
N TYR A 197 -30.56 -27.61 -0.51
CA TYR A 197 -29.80 -27.63 -1.75
C TYR A 197 -28.30 -27.58 -1.45
N LYS A 198 -27.54 -28.53 -2.03
CA LYS A 198 -26.09 -28.57 -1.86
C LYS A 198 -25.45 -27.46 -2.67
N THR A 199 -24.47 -26.78 -2.08
CA THR A 199 -23.63 -25.81 -2.81
C THR A 199 -22.77 -26.56 -3.83
N SER A 200 -22.58 -25.98 -5.01
CA SER A 200 -21.66 -26.50 -6.01
C SER A 200 -20.24 -26.57 -5.49
N ALA A 201 -19.57 -27.71 -5.71
CA ALA A 201 -18.19 -27.92 -5.29
C ALA A 201 -17.17 -27.00 -5.98
N THR A 202 -17.53 -26.38 -7.11
CA THR A 202 -16.62 -25.57 -7.95
C THR A 202 -17.08 -24.13 -8.15
N ASP A 203 -18.25 -23.75 -7.64
CA ASP A 203 -18.81 -22.42 -7.82
C ASP A 203 -19.61 -21.99 -6.60
N ALA A 204 -19.04 -21.08 -5.81
CA ALA A 204 -19.67 -20.59 -4.59
C ALA A 204 -21.01 -19.87 -4.83
N THR A 205 -21.32 -19.45 -6.06
CA THR A 205 -22.58 -18.76 -6.39
C THR A 205 -23.72 -19.71 -6.77
N GLN A 206 -23.43 -21.00 -6.93
CA GLN A 206 -24.36 -21.97 -7.51
C GLN A 206 -24.68 -23.11 -6.55
N VAL A 207 -25.86 -23.68 -6.73
CA VAL A 207 -26.26 -24.93 -6.09
C VAL A 207 -26.18 -26.09 -7.09
N GLU A 208 -25.94 -27.30 -6.61
CA GLU A 208 -25.97 -28.51 -7.42
C GLU A 208 -27.38 -28.72 -8.00
N SER A 209 -27.46 -29.00 -9.30
CA SER A 209 -28.71 -29.35 -9.96
C SER A 209 -29.09 -30.80 -9.65
N GLY A 210 -30.34 -31.02 -9.25
CA GLY A 210 -30.83 -32.35 -8.93
C GLY A 210 -32.17 -32.31 -8.21
N ILE A 211 -32.93 -33.39 -8.35
CA ILE A 211 -34.18 -33.55 -7.63
C ILE A 211 -33.85 -34.06 -6.22
N LEU A 212 -34.08 -33.20 -5.22
CA LEU A 212 -34.10 -33.63 -3.83
C LEU A 212 -35.53 -34.06 -3.50
N LEU A 213 -35.74 -35.34 -3.18
CA LEU A 213 -37.04 -35.82 -2.73
C LEU A 213 -37.01 -36.09 -1.22
N PRO A 214 -37.85 -35.42 -0.42
CA PRO A 214 -37.98 -35.75 1.00
C PRO A 214 -38.59 -37.16 1.14
N LYS A 215 -38.00 -37.97 2.02
CA LYS A 215 -38.56 -39.28 2.39
C LYS A 215 -39.46 -39.10 3.61
N VAL A 216 -40.77 -39.19 3.39
CA VAL A 216 -41.76 -39.07 4.46
C VAL A 216 -42.49 -40.39 4.64
N LYS A 217 -42.52 -40.92 5.88
CA LYS A 217 -43.18 -42.19 6.17
C LYS A 217 -44.68 -42.08 5.86
N GLY A 218 -45.20 -42.98 5.03
CA GLY A 218 -46.61 -43.00 4.66
C GLY A 218 -46.98 -42.12 3.46
N TYR A 219 -46.01 -41.38 2.87
CA TYR A 219 -46.21 -40.58 1.68
C TYR A 219 -45.35 -41.10 0.53
N ASN A 220 -45.88 -41.04 -0.69
CA ASN A 220 -45.13 -41.31 -1.92
C ASN A 220 -45.08 -40.03 -2.75
N CYS A 221 -43.87 -39.59 -3.11
CA CYS A 221 -43.70 -38.41 -3.97
C CYS A 221 -43.77 -38.85 -5.44
N ASN A 222 -44.87 -38.53 -6.12
CA ASN A 222 -45.04 -38.86 -7.53
C ASN A 222 -44.42 -37.76 -8.40
N TYR A 223 -43.14 -37.93 -8.75
CA TYR A 223 -42.47 -37.08 -9.74
C TYR A 223 -42.86 -37.53 -11.17
N TYR A 224 -44.10 -37.29 -11.56
CA TYR A 224 -44.53 -37.38 -12.96
C TYR A 224 -45.24 -36.08 -13.33
N ALA A 225 -44.47 -35.10 -13.82
CA ALA A 225 -45.04 -33.96 -14.52
C ALA A 225 -45.86 -34.51 -15.70
N ARG A 226 -47.19 -34.38 -15.63
CA ARG A 226 -48.04 -34.59 -16.81
C ARG A 226 -47.55 -33.63 -17.89
N ARG A 227 -47.04 -34.15 -19.01
CA ARG A 227 -46.94 -33.37 -20.26
C ARG A 227 -48.37 -33.09 -20.75
N SER A 228 -49.02 -32.04 -20.24
CA SER A 228 -50.17 -31.44 -20.92
C SER A 228 -49.68 -30.33 -21.86
N ARG A 229 -50.26 -30.27 -23.06
CA ARG A 229 -49.95 -29.29 -24.13
C ARG A 229 -50.33 -27.83 -23.79
N GLN A 230 -50.57 -27.50 -22.52
CA GLN A 230 -50.95 -26.16 -22.07
C GLN A 230 -50.33 -25.90 -20.69
N GLY A 231 -49.08 -25.41 -20.68
CA GLY A 231 -48.46 -24.82 -19.48
C GLY A 231 -48.04 -25.79 -18.38
N TYR A 232 -46.91 -25.49 -17.74
CA TYR A 232 -46.48 -26.16 -16.53
C TYR A 232 -47.43 -25.78 -15.39
N GLN A 233 -48.31 -26.69 -15.00
CA GLN A 233 -48.93 -26.69 -13.68
C GLN A 233 -48.50 -27.97 -12.96
N GLY A 234 -47.30 -27.91 -12.37
CA GLY A 234 -46.96 -28.82 -11.29
C GLY A 234 -47.42 -28.18 -9.99
N ASN A 235 -48.53 -28.67 -9.42
CA ASN A 235 -48.75 -28.52 -7.99
C ASN A 235 -47.88 -29.58 -7.31
N LEU A 236 -47.11 -29.11 -6.32
CA LEU A 236 -46.39 -29.93 -5.35
C LEU A 236 -47.37 -30.75 -4.51
#